data_AF-A0A2D4HG94-F1
#
_entry.id   AF-A0A2D4HG94-F1
#
_cell.length_a   1.000
_cell.length_b   1.000
_cell.length_c   1.000
_cell.angle_alpha   90.00
_cell.angle_beta   90.00
_cell.angle_gamma   90.00
#
_symmetry.space_group_name_H-M   'P 1'
#
loop_
_entity.id
_entity.type
_entity.pdbx_description
1 polymer ?
#
loop_
_entity_poly.entity_id
_entity_poly.type
_entity_poly.pdbx_seq_one_letter_code
_entity_poly.pdbx_strand_id
1 'polypeptide(L)'
;CVPRRSFFEFLSHFSPNDLEQSKLQEFSSAQGQEERYAYCNRPRRTVLEVLCDFPHTTYAIPWNYLPDLIPPVRPRAFSIASSILMHPNRIQILLAVVRYKTSLSKARRGLCSTWLASLNPQNEVVQVPLWVKKGTLRFPGEPGTPAVMIGPGTGVAVFRA
;
A
#
# COMPACT_ATOMS: atom_id res chain seq x y z
N CYS A 1 4.00 -3.10 -4.51
CA CYS A 1 4.50 -1.72 -4.36
C CYS A 1 5.19 -1.31 -5.66
N VAL A 2 5.21 -0.03 -6.02
CA VAL A 2 5.98 0.46 -7.18
C VAL A 2 7.46 0.54 -6.79
N PRO A 3 8.39 -0.09 -7.52
CA PRO A 3 9.80 -0.09 -7.15
C PRO A 3 10.43 1.31 -7.15
N ARG A 4 11.33 1.54 -6.18
CA ARG A 4 12.09 2.80 -6.03
C ARG A 4 13.31 2.80 -6.95
N ARG A 5 13.96 3.95 -7.10
CA ARG A 5 15.23 4.08 -7.85
C ARG A 5 16.30 3.08 -7.36
N SER A 6 16.48 2.99 -6.04
CA SER A 6 17.45 2.08 -5.41
C SER A 6 17.22 0.60 -5.73
N PHE A 7 15.99 0.21 -6.07
CA PHE A 7 15.69 -1.15 -6.49
C PHE A 7 16.35 -1.48 -7.84
N PHE A 8 16.29 -0.55 -8.81
CA PHE A 8 16.92 -0.75 -10.13
C PHE A 8 18.44 -0.74 -10.03
N GLU A 9 18.98 0.16 -9.22
CA GLU A 9 20.40 0.20 -8.90
C GLU A 9 20.87 -1.11 -8.28
N PHE A 10 20.11 -1.66 -7.34
CA PHE A 10 20.45 -2.94 -6.74
C PHE A 10 20.42 -4.09 -7.76
N LEU A 11 19.39 -4.15 -8.62
CA LEU A 11 19.29 -5.18 -9.65
C LEU A 11 20.43 -5.15 -10.67
N SER A 12 20.93 -3.96 -11.04
CA SER A 12 22.00 -3.86 -12.04
C SER A 12 23.31 -4.54 -11.62
N HIS A 13 23.54 -4.69 -10.31
CA HIS A 13 24.73 -5.40 -9.77
C HIS A 13 24.67 -6.92 -9.97
N PHE A 14 23.48 -7.49 -10.10
CA PHE A 14 23.28 -8.93 -10.29
C PHE A 14 23.06 -9.31 -11.75
N SER A 15 22.93 -8.33 -12.65
CA SER A 15 22.54 -8.58 -14.03
C SER A 15 23.69 -9.22 -14.83
N PRO A 16 23.52 -10.45 -15.35
CA PRO A 16 24.52 -11.12 -16.18
C PRO A 16 24.39 -10.76 -17.67
N ASN A 17 23.40 -9.94 -18.04
CA ASN A 17 23.09 -9.58 -19.42
C ASN A 17 23.30 -8.08 -19.62
N ASP A 18 24.13 -7.71 -20.60
CA ASP A 18 24.54 -6.33 -20.82
C ASP A 18 23.37 -5.38 -21.15
N LEU A 19 22.34 -5.87 -21.86
CA LEU A 19 21.17 -5.06 -22.22
C LEU A 19 20.30 -4.79 -21.00
N GLU A 20 20.02 -5.84 -20.20
CA GLU A 20 19.28 -5.69 -18.94
C GLU A 20 20.05 -4.79 -17.96
N GLN A 21 21.36 -5.01 -17.80
CA GLN A 21 22.20 -4.22 -16.93
C GLN A 21 22.20 -2.74 -17.32
N SER A 22 22.39 -2.43 -18.60
CA SER A 22 22.38 -1.06 -19.13
C SER A 22 21.04 -0.38 -18.86
N LYS A 23 19.92 -1.08 -19.09
CA LYS A 23 18.59 -0.53 -18.84
C LYS A 23 18.31 -0.29 -17.35
N LEU A 24 18.75 -1.20 -16.49
CA LEU A 24 18.64 -1.05 -15.03
C LEU A 24 19.48 0.13 -14.53
N GLN A 25 20.69 0.31 -15.06
CA GLN A 25 21.56 1.45 -14.78
C GLN A 25 20.91 2.76 -15.25
N GLU A 26 20.33 2.79 -16.45
CA GLU A 26 19.58 3.95 -16.95
C GLU A 26 18.43 4.32 -16.01
N PHE A 27 17.58 3.36 -15.61
CA PHE A 27 16.51 3.61 -14.64
C PHE A 27 17.03 4.07 -13.27
N SER A 28 18.26 3.69 -12.91
CA SER A 28 18.93 4.14 -11.69
C SER A 28 19.61 5.51 -11.84
N SER A 29 19.69 6.09 -13.03
CA SER A 29 20.36 7.37 -13.28
C SER A 29 19.42 8.57 -13.09
N ALA A 30 20.00 9.78 -13.06
CA ALA A 30 19.21 11.02 -13.10
C ALA A 30 18.60 11.25 -14.50
N GLN A 31 19.32 10.91 -15.56
CA GLN A 31 18.88 11.08 -16.95
C GLN A 31 17.68 10.18 -17.28
N GLY A 32 17.70 8.92 -16.84
CA GLY A 32 16.59 7.95 -17.04
C GLY A 32 15.41 8.11 -16.08
N GLN A 33 15.29 9.23 -15.35
CA GLN A 33 14.20 9.45 -14.40
C GLN A 33 12.82 9.44 -15.08
N GLU A 34 12.70 10.08 -16.25
CA GLU A 34 11.45 10.15 -17.01
C GLU A 34 11.07 8.77 -17.54
N GLU A 35 12.03 8.02 -18.07
CA GLU A 35 11.80 6.67 -18.55
C GLU A 35 11.37 5.72 -17.44
N ARG A 36 12.05 5.75 -16.28
CA ARG A 36 11.64 4.97 -15.11
C ARG A 36 10.24 5.39 -14.65
N TYR A 37 9.90 6.67 -14.74
CA TYR A 37 8.56 7.15 -14.42
C TYR A 37 7.50 6.56 -15.37
N ALA A 38 7.75 6.61 -16.67
CA ALA A 38 6.89 6.02 -17.69
C ALA A 38 6.77 4.50 -17.56
N TYR A 39 7.87 3.80 -17.30
CA TYR A 39 7.92 2.35 -17.16
C TYR A 39 7.28 1.85 -15.85
N CYS A 40 7.49 2.52 -14.72
CA CYS A 40 7.03 2.01 -13.42
C CYS A 40 5.87 2.79 -12.80
N ASN A 41 5.97 4.12 -12.73
CA ASN A 41 5.06 4.92 -11.92
C ASN A 41 3.73 5.13 -12.63
N ARG A 42 3.77 5.48 -13.92
CA ARG A 42 2.57 5.69 -14.76
C ARG A 42 1.68 4.45 -14.83
N PRO A 43 2.20 3.23 -15.13
CA PRO A 43 1.41 2.00 -15.11
C PRO A 43 1.21 1.41 -13.71
N ARG A 44 1.87 1.95 -12.68
CA ARG A 44 1.95 1.37 -11.32
C ARG A 44 2.45 -0.08 -11.34
N ARG A 45 3.53 -0.32 -12.07
CA ARG A 45 4.20 -1.63 -12.18
C ARG A 45 4.73 -2.06 -10.82
N THR A 46 4.58 -3.35 -10.52
CA THR A 46 4.97 -3.95 -9.23
C THR A 46 6.38 -4.53 -9.28
N VAL A 47 6.99 -4.75 -8.11
CA VAL A 47 8.27 -5.48 -7.99
C VAL A 47 8.25 -6.79 -8.76
N LEU A 48 7.21 -7.61 -8.58
CA LEU A 48 7.11 -8.91 -9.27
C LEU A 48 7.09 -8.75 -10.80
N GLU A 49 6.35 -7.78 -11.32
CA GLU A 49 6.30 -7.53 -12.77
C GLU A 49 7.65 -7.05 -13.30
N VAL A 50 8.38 -6.22 -12.55
CA VAL A 50 9.74 -5.84 -12.95
C VAL A 50 10.67 -7.04 -12.94
N LEU A 51 10.60 -7.93 -11.95
CA LEU A 51 11.39 -9.16 -11.94
C LEU A 51 11.06 -10.05 -13.16
N CYS A 52 9.79 -10.15 -13.55
CA CYS A 52 9.39 -10.86 -14.77
C CYS A 52 9.91 -10.19 -16.06
N ASP A 53 9.96 -8.86 -16.10
CA ASP A 53 10.44 -8.09 -17.26
C ASP A 53 11.97 -8.14 -17.41
N PHE A 54 12.72 -8.51 -16.36
CA PHE A 54 14.18 -8.70 -16.34
C PHE A 54 14.56 -10.14 -15.94
N PRO A 55 14.27 -11.14 -16.78
CA PRO A 55 14.41 -12.55 -16.41
C PRO A 55 15.86 -12.99 -16.18
N HIS A 56 16.83 -12.49 -16.95
CA HIS A 56 18.23 -12.90 -16.79
C HIS A 56 18.81 -12.37 -15.47
N THR A 57 18.51 -11.12 -15.14
CA THR A 57 18.86 -10.51 -13.85
C THR A 57 18.18 -11.23 -12.71
N THR A 58 16.87 -11.49 -12.82
CA THR A 58 16.10 -12.13 -11.75
C THR A 58 16.61 -13.52 -11.40
N TYR A 59 17.02 -14.31 -12.40
CA TYR A 59 17.60 -15.63 -12.18
C TYR A 59 18.95 -15.57 -11.44
N ALA A 60 19.73 -14.52 -11.65
CA ALA A 60 21.05 -14.34 -11.04
C ALA A 60 21.02 -13.80 -9.60
N ILE A 61 19.85 -13.35 -9.11
CA ILE A 61 19.70 -12.83 -7.74
C ILE A 61 19.80 -13.97 -6.74
N PRO A 62 20.76 -13.94 -5.79
CA PRO A 62 20.82 -14.94 -4.73
C PRO A 62 19.65 -14.80 -3.76
N TRP A 63 19.13 -15.93 -3.28
CA TRP A 63 17.91 -15.97 -2.44
C TRP A 63 17.98 -15.14 -1.16
N ASN A 64 19.17 -14.99 -0.58
CA ASN A 64 19.38 -14.20 0.64
C ASN A 64 19.15 -12.69 0.44
N TYR A 65 19.14 -12.20 -0.80
CA TYR A 65 18.91 -10.78 -1.13
C TYR A 65 17.44 -10.45 -1.46
N LEU A 66 16.56 -11.45 -1.56
CA LEU A 66 15.13 -11.22 -1.78
C LEU A 66 14.45 -10.34 -0.72
N PRO A 67 14.77 -10.46 0.58
CA PRO A 67 14.23 -9.57 1.60
C PRO A 67 14.59 -8.09 1.40
N ASP A 68 15.75 -7.80 0.80
CA ASP A 68 16.19 -6.43 0.52
C ASP A 68 15.43 -5.82 -0.67
N LEU A 69 15.00 -6.67 -1.61
CA LEU A 69 14.25 -6.26 -2.80
C LEU A 69 12.77 -5.96 -2.49
N ILE A 70 12.18 -6.71 -1.56
CA ILE A 70 10.74 -6.67 -1.29
C ILE A 70 10.49 -5.83 -0.04
N PRO A 71 9.88 -4.64 -0.15
CA PRO A 71 9.62 -3.82 1.02
C PRO A 71 8.64 -4.52 1.97
N PRO A 72 8.85 -4.44 3.29
CA PRO A 72 7.97 -5.08 4.26
C PRO A 72 6.55 -4.52 4.16
N VAL A 73 5.57 -5.38 4.41
CA VAL A 73 4.16 -5.00 4.43
C VAL A 73 3.94 -4.03 5.59
N ARG A 74 3.45 -2.83 5.27
CA ARG A 74 3.18 -1.79 6.27
C ARG A 74 1.76 -1.91 6.82
N PRO A 75 1.55 -1.61 8.11
CA PRO A 75 0.20 -1.54 8.68
C PRO A 75 -0.61 -0.44 8.04
N ARG A 76 -1.93 -0.61 8.03
CA ARG A 76 -2.87 0.37 7.47
C ARG A 76 -3.69 1.02 8.59
N ALA A 77 -3.57 2.34 8.70
CA ALA A 77 -4.38 3.12 9.61
C ALA A 77 -5.77 3.39 9.02
N PHE A 78 -6.79 3.33 9.88
CA PHE A 78 -8.16 3.71 9.60
C PHE A 78 -8.65 4.63 10.71
N SER A 79 -9.57 5.53 10.35
CA SER A 79 -10.33 6.28 11.35
C SER A 79 -11.32 5.36 12.05
N ILE A 80 -11.32 5.41 13.39
CA ILE A 80 -12.33 4.71 14.20
C ILE A 80 -13.68 5.40 13.96
N ALA A 81 -14.69 4.59 13.67
CA ALA A 81 -16.05 5.00 13.31
C ALA A 81 -17.08 4.61 14.38
N SER A 82 -16.64 4.51 15.63
CA SER A 82 -17.43 4.14 16.80
C SER A 82 -17.03 4.97 18.01
N SER A 83 -18.01 5.34 18.83
CA SER A 83 -17.79 5.97 20.12
C SER A 83 -17.44 4.94 21.19
N ILE A 84 -16.44 5.21 22.02
CA ILE A 84 -16.19 4.38 23.22
C ILE A 84 -17.35 4.46 24.22
N LEU A 85 -18.08 5.58 24.24
CA LEU A 85 -19.24 5.79 25.12
C LEU A 85 -20.42 4.91 24.72
N MET A 86 -20.60 4.65 23.42
CA MET A 86 -21.69 3.84 22.87
C MET A 86 -21.28 2.35 22.68
N HIS A 87 -20.00 2.11 22.41
CA HIS A 87 -19.46 0.81 22.03
C HIS A 87 -18.14 0.51 22.75
N PRO A 88 -18.15 0.26 24.08
CA PRO A 88 -16.93 0.14 24.89
C PRO A 88 -16.03 -1.04 24.47
N ASN A 89 -16.64 -2.14 24.00
CA ASN A 89 -15.94 -3.38 23.66
C ASN A 89 -15.87 -3.63 22.13
N ARG A 90 -16.14 -2.62 21.29
CA ARG A 90 -16.15 -2.79 19.84
C ARG A 90 -15.55 -1.58 19.13
N ILE A 91 -14.57 -1.84 18.27
CA ILE A 91 -14.03 -0.85 17.34
C ILE A 91 -14.69 -1.08 15.98
N GLN A 92 -15.28 -0.03 15.43
CA GLN A 92 -15.84 -0.05 14.08
C GLN A 92 -14.94 0.76 13.15
N ILE A 93 -14.77 0.28 11.93
CA ILE A 93 -14.05 0.99 10.87
C ILE A 93 -14.97 1.14 9.66
N LEU A 94 -14.86 2.27 8.98
CA LEU A 94 -15.47 2.50 7.68
C LEU A 94 -14.35 2.53 6.64
N LEU A 95 -14.40 1.61 5.66
CA LEU A 95 -13.37 1.49 4.64
C LEU A 95 -14.00 1.36 3.25
N ALA A 96 -13.30 1.88 2.24
CA ALA A 96 -13.60 1.60 0.85
C ALA A 96 -12.67 0.50 0.35
N VAL A 97 -13.22 -0.50 -0.37
CA VAL A 97 -12.42 -1.57 -0.96
C VAL A 97 -11.66 -1.02 -2.16
N VAL A 98 -10.32 -0.99 -2.05
CA VAL A 98 -9.47 -0.46 -3.11
C VAL A 98 -9.38 -1.48 -4.24
N ARG A 99 -9.99 -1.15 -5.37
CA ARG A 99 -9.85 -1.88 -6.64
C ARG A 99 -9.80 -0.89 -7.78
N TYR A 100 -8.77 -0.97 -8.62
CA TYR A 100 -8.63 -0.08 -9.77
C TYR A 100 -7.95 -0.79 -10.94
N LYS A 101 -8.18 -0.31 -12.16
CA LYS A 101 -7.48 -0.77 -13.36
C LYS A 101 -6.27 0.12 -13.61
N THR A 102 -5.17 -0.47 -14.07
CA THR A 102 -4.00 0.24 -14.59
C THR A 102 -4.01 0.20 -16.11
N SER A 103 -3.08 0.88 -16.77
CA SER A 103 -2.82 0.65 -18.20
C SER A 103 -2.34 -0.78 -18.47
N LEU A 104 -1.84 -1.49 -17.44
CA LEU A 104 -1.60 -2.93 -17.48
C LEU A 104 -2.91 -3.71 -17.32
N SER A 105 -3.02 -4.86 -17.99
CA SER A 105 -4.25 -5.66 -18.11
C SER A 105 -4.83 -6.13 -16.77
N LYS A 106 -3.99 -6.44 -15.78
CA LYS A 106 -4.44 -6.99 -14.49
C LYS A 106 -4.90 -5.89 -13.53
N ALA A 107 -6.15 -5.98 -13.07
CA ALA A 107 -6.68 -5.08 -12.06
C ALA A 107 -5.92 -5.16 -10.73
N ARG A 108 -5.72 -4.01 -10.09
CA ARG A 108 -5.04 -3.87 -8.81
C ARG A 108 -6.04 -3.92 -7.67
N ARG A 109 -5.63 -4.55 -6.58
CA ARG A 109 -6.39 -4.71 -5.34
C ARG A 109 -5.56 -4.22 -4.17
N GLY A 110 -6.17 -3.47 -3.25
CA GLY A 110 -5.51 -3.06 -2.01
C GLY A 110 -5.39 -4.24 -1.05
N LEU A 111 -4.18 -4.49 -0.53
CA LEU A 111 -3.89 -5.64 0.33
C LEU A 111 -4.85 -5.69 1.54
N CYS A 112 -4.80 -4.67 2.40
CA CYS A 112 -5.58 -4.63 3.64
C CYS A 112 -7.10 -4.55 3.39
N SER A 113 -7.55 -3.68 2.48
CA SER A 113 -8.99 -3.50 2.23
C SER A 113 -9.65 -4.73 1.61
N THR A 114 -8.95 -5.42 0.70
CA THR A 114 -9.46 -6.67 0.11
C THR A 114 -9.40 -7.81 1.10
N TRP A 115 -8.35 -7.90 1.91
CA TRP A 115 -8.28 -8.91 2.97
C TRP A 115 -9.42 -8.74 3.98
N LEU A 116 -9.63 -7.53 4.51
CA LEU A 116 -10.74 -7.24 5.43
C LEU A 116 -12.11 -7.54 4.81
N ALA A 117 -12.32 -7.20 3.54
CA ALA A 117 -13.56 -7.47 2.84
C ALA A 117 -13.79 -8.97 2.53
N SER A 118 -12.73 -9.79 2.58
CA SER A 118 -12.83 -11.24 2.38
C SER A 118 -13.16 -12.01 3.66
N LEU A 119 -13.07 -11.37 4.83
CA LEU A 119 -13.36 -12.00 6.11
C LEU A 119 -14.86 -12.22 6.28
N ASN A 120 -15.26 -13.42 6.69
CA ASN A 120 -16.63 -13.70 7.11
C ASN A 120 -16.67 -14.12 8.59
N PRO A 121 -17.02 -13.20 9.51
CA PRO A 121 -17.03 -13.49 10.93
C PRO A 121 -18.14 -14.47 11.36
N GLN A 122 -19.08 -14.81 10.48
CA GLN A 122 -20.13 -15.80 10.76
C GLN A 122 -19.63 -17.25 10.61
N ASN A 123 -18.59 -17.46 9.79
CA ASN A 123 -18.11 -18.80 9.46
C ASN A 123 -16.84 -19.17 10.22
N GLU A 124 -16.02 -18.18 10.60
CA GLU A 124 -14.71 -18.41 11.20
C GLU A 124 -14.41 -17.39 12.30
N VAL A 125 -13.70 -17.83 13.34
CA VAL A 125 -13.13 -16.94 14.35
C VAL A 125 -11.90 -16.27 13.74
N VAL A 126 -12.06 -15.03 13.27
CA VAL A 126 -10.97 -14.25 12.68
C VAL A 126 -10.36 -13.32 13.72
N GLN A 127 -9.03 -13.39 13.89
CA GLN A 127 -8.27 -12.44 14.69
C GLN A 127 -7.59 -11.41 13.80
N VAL A 128 -7.75 -10.13 14.14
CA VAL A 128 -7.14 -9.01 13.42
C VAL A 128 -6.13 -8.32 14.33
N PRO A 129 -4.81 -8.39 14.05
CA PRO A 129 -3.82 -7.68 14.85
C PRO A 129 -3.97 -6.17 14.63
N LEU A 130 -4.19 -5.43 15.71
CA LEU A 130 -4.39 -3.98 15.68
C LEU A 130 -3.80 -3.30 16.93
N TRP A 131 -3.58 -2.01 16.81
CA TRP A 131 -3.28 -1.13 17.93
C TRP A 131 -3.95 0.22 17.68
N VAL A 132 -4.27 0.93 18.76
CA VAL A 132 -4.88 2.26 18.68
C VAL A 132 -3.80 3.32 18.74
N LYS A 133 -3.76 4.19 17.75
CA LYS A 133 -2.95 5.42 17.78
C LYS A 133 -3.87 6.58 18.15
N LYS A 134 -3.51 7.33 19.20
CA LYS A 134 -4.26 8.53 19.60
C LYS A 134 -4.29 9.54 18.45
N GLY A 135 -5.51 9.92 18.05
CA GLY A 135 -5.74 10.93 17.02
C GLY A 135 -5.58 12.36 17.55
N THR A 136 -5.61 13.32 16.63
CA THR A 136 -5.57 14.76 16.94
C THR A 136 -6.96 15.39 17.00
N LEU A 137 -7.96 14.79 16.36
CA LEU A 137 -9.33 15.30 16.36
C LEU A 137 -9.94 15.17 17.76
N ARG A 138 -10.51 16.26 18.26
CA ARG A 138 -11.26 16.31 19.51
C ARG A 138 -12.57 17.04 19.26
N PHE A 139 -13.65 16.52 19.84
CA PHE A 139 -14.91 17.24 19.90
C PHE A 139 -14.83 18.34 20.98
N PRO A 140 -15.59 19.43 20.84
CA PRO A 140 -15.76 20.41 21.91
C PRO A 140 -16.19 19.72 23.21
N GLY A 141 -15.60 20.14 24.33
CA GLY A 141 -15.89 19.55 25.64
C GLY A 141 -17.19 20.05 26.27
N GLU A 142 -17.67 21.23 25.85
CA GLU A 142 -18.89 21.82 26.36
C GLU A 142 -20.11 21.31 25.58
N PRO A 143 -21.13 20.76 26.27
CA PRO A 143 -22.39 20.41 25.65
C PRO A 143 -23.02 21.65 24.98
N GLY A 144 -23.40 21.53 23.71
CA GLY A 144 -24.06 22.61 22.97
C GLY A 144 -23.13 23.52 22.15
N THR A 145 -21.80 23.37 22.24
CA THR A 145 -20.91 24.08 21.31
C THR A 145 -21.19 23.59 19.87
N PRO A 146 -21.52 24.49 18.92
CA PRO A 146 -21.76 24.08 17.54
C PRO A 146 -20.46 23.57 16.91
N ALA A 147 -20.57 22.47 16.15
CA ALA A 147 -19.46 21.90 15.39
C ALA A 147 -19.85 21.76 13.91
N VAL A 148 -18.95 22.19 13.01
CA VAL A 148 -19.12 22.02 11.57
C VAL A 148 -18.23 20.87 11.11
N MET A 149 -18.84 19.81 10.59
CA MET A 149 -18.16 18.58 10.17
C MET A 149 -18.33 18.40 8.65
N ILE A 150 -17.22 18.25 7.93
CA ILE A 150 -17.21 18.07 6.47
C ILE A 150 -16.46 16.77 6.15
N GLY A 151 -17.18 15.75 5.68
CA GLY A 151 -16.63 14.41 5.50
C GLY A 151 -17.21 13.65 4.32
N PRO A 152 -16.78 13.95 3.08
CA PRO A 152 -17.25 13.21 1.91
C PRO A 152 -16.73 11.76 1.88
N GLY A 153 -17.58 10.83 1.42
CA GLY A 153 -17.23 9.42 1.27
C GLY A 153 -16.80 8.76 2.58
N THR A 154 -15.64 8.08 2.60
CA THR A 154 -15.09 7.47 3.82
C THR A 154 -14.65 8.51 4.87
N GLY A 155 -14.61 9.80 4.52
CA GLY A 155 -14.32 10.89 5.45
C GLY A 155 -15.30 10.99 6.61
N VAL A 156 -16.54 10.51 6.43
CA VAL A 156 -17.57 10.48 7.49
C VAL A 156 -17.24 9.54 8.65
N ALA A 157 -16.25 8.65 8.48
CA ALA A 157 -15.88 7.65 9.48
C ALA A 157 -15.76 8.24 10.90
N VAL A 158 -15.01 9.34 11.05
CA VAL A 158 -14.74 9.94 12.36
C VAL A 158 -16.00 10.58 12.98
N PHE A 159 -16.93 11.05 12.14
CA PHE A 159 -18.15 11.73 12.61
C PHE A 159 -19.26 10.77 13.01
N ARG A 160 -19.10 9.47 12.71
CA ARG A 160 -19.98 8.42 13.22
C ARG A 160 -19.64 7.99 14.66
N ALA A 161 -18.42 8.32 15.11
CA ALA A 161 -17.93 7.99 16.44
C ALA A 161 -18.48 8.93 17.52
#